data_AF-A0A6N6T9R4-F1
#
_entry.id   AF-A0A6N6T9R4-F1
#
_cell.length_a   1.000
_cell.length_b   1.000
_cell.length_c   1.000
_cell.angle_alpha   90.00
_cell.angle_beta   90.00
_cell.angle_gamma   90.00
#
_symmetry.space_group_name_H-M   'P 1'
#
loop_
_entity.id
_entity.type
_entity.pdbx_description
1 polymer ?
#
loop_
_entity_poly.entity_id
_entity_poly.type
_entity_poly.pdbx_seq_one_letter_code
_entity_poly.pdbx_strand_id
1 'polypeptide(L)'
;MRLIAEEPTLNMRSRNNVFGQLLDSAAGYDEHDLPKLAPFGTPYLTVVFPHPDWGLKAGDYASDYRPNRETRGRGLPAANWRFEIRTDTAGRVVQLRWEGPKDVLDRSELLDEDTGARYKVKHPRYIEDGIPVTMTTPVRHFTWRYTGDPSVR
;
A
#
# COMPACT_ATOMS: atom_id res chain seq x y z
N MET A 1 -7.19 -4.26 -2.97
CA MET A 1 -6.97 -2.83 -2.72
C MET A 1 -5.97 -2.28 -3.73
N ARG A 2 -6.04 -1.00 -4.09
CA ARG A 2 -5.07 -0.33 -4.97
C ARG A 2 -4.53 0.94 -4.30
N LEU A 3 -3.22 1.15 -4.35
CA LEU A 3 -2.56 2.39 -3.95
C LEU A 3 -2.19 3.23 -5.17
N ILE A 4 -2.47 4.52 -5.09
CA ILE A 4 -2.22 5.50 -6.13
C ILE A 4 -1.43 6.65 -5.53
N ALA A 5 -0.27 6.97 -6.10
CA ALA A 5 0.49 8.17 -5.76
C ALA A 5 0.49 9.11 -6.97
N GLU A 6 0.14 10.38 -6.74
CA GLU A 6 0.04 11.42 -7.77
C GLU A 6 0.85 12.65 -7.36
N GLU A 7 1.68 13.15 -8.26
CA GLU A 7 2.39 14.42 -8.09
C GLU A 7 1.94 15.33 -9.25
N PRO A 8 1.14 16.38 -8.96
CA PRO A 8 0.45 17.14 -10.00
C PRO A 8 1.35 18.11 -10.78
N THR A 9 2.45 18.61 -10.19
CA THR A 9 3.32 19.61 -10.85
C THR A 9 3.97 19.05 -12.12
N LEU A 10 4.42 17.79 -12.09
CA LEU A 10 4.98 17.11 -13.26
C LEU A 10 4.05 16.03 -13.84
N ASN A 11 2.79 15.99 -13.39
CA ASN A 11 1.80 15.00 -13.82
C ASN A 11 2.31 13.54 -13.70
N MET A 12 3.06 13.26 -12.63
CA MET A 12 3.57 11.90 -12.37
C MET A 12 2.54 11.08 -11.63
N ARG A 13 2.43 9.79 -11.97
CA ARG A 13 1.45 8.90 -11.36
C ARG A 13 1.97 7.47 -11.23
N SER A 14 1.80 6.89 -10.05
CA SER A 14 1.99 5.46 -9.81
C SER A 14 0.67 4.83 -9.38
N ARG A 15 0.04 4.03 -10.25
CA ARG A 15 -1.32 3.48 -10.02
C ARG A 15 -1.45 1.95 -10.13
N ASN A 16 -0.37 1.26 -10.49
CA ASN A 16 -0.39 -0.18 -10.74
C ASN A 16 0.01 -0.99 -9.50
N ASN A 17 -0.32 -0.48 -8.31
CA ASN A 17 0.14 -1.05 -7.04
C ASN A 17 -1.06 -1.64 -6.31
N VAL A 18 -1.10 -2.96 -6.16
CA VAL A 18 -2.26 -3.67 -5.61
C VAL A 18 -1.87 -4.58 -4.47
N PHE A 19 -2.72 -4.68 -3.48
CA PHE A 19 -2.47 -5.54 -2.33
C PHE A 19 -3.78 -6.06 -1.76
N GLY A 20 -3.70 -7.08 -0.93
CA GLY A 20 -4.85 -7.62 -0.23
C GLY A 20 -4.64 -9.06 0.16
N GLN A 21 -5.73 -9.83 0.16
CA GLN A 21 -5.69 -11.23 0.56
C GLN A 21 -6.33 -12.12 -0.50
N LEU A 22 -5.68 -13.24 -0.83
CA LEU A 22 -6.14 -14.25 -1.78
C LEU A 22 -6.07 -15.64 -1.13
N LEU A 23 -6.88 -16.59 -1.61
CA LEU A 23 -7.01 -17.93 -1.01
C LEU A 23 -5.76 -18.79 -1.22
N ASP A 24 -5.17 -18.64 -2.38
CA ASP A 24 -4.00 -19.34 -2.88
C ASP A 24 -2.68 -18.61 -2.61
N SER A 25 -2.71 -17.40 -2.05
CA SER A 25 -1.50 -16.70 -1.64
C SER A 25 -0.79 -17.36 -0.46
N ALA A 26 0.53 -17.19 -0.38
CA ALA A 26 1.40 -17.64 0.68
C ALA A 26 1.80 -16.51 1.63
N ALA A 27 2.29 -16.85 2.82
CA ALA A 27 2.71 -15.85 3.82
C ALA A 27 4.05 -15.14 3.46
N GLY A 28 4.72 -15.59 2.42
CA GLY A 28 5.88 -14.94 1.80
C GLY A 28 5.74 -15.06 0.28
N TYR A 29 6.83 -14.77 -0.45
CA TYR A 29 6.82 -14.74 -1.92
C TYR A 29 6.02 -15.86 -2.60
N ASP A 30 5.09 -15.49 -3.47
CA ASP A 30 4.33 -16.37 -4.34
C ASP A 30 4.16 -15.80 -5.77
N GLU A 31 3.31 -16.42 -6.59
CA GLU A 31 3.07 -16.02 -7.99
C GLU A 31 2.21 -14.74 -8.15
N HIS A 32 1.55 -14.30 -7.08
CA HIS A 32 0.76 -13.07 -7.02
C HIS A 32 1.60 -11.84 -6.66
N ASP A 33 2.86 -12.05 -6.25
CA ASP A 33 3.82 -10.99 -5.95
C ASP A 33 4.58 -10.58 -7.21
N LEU A 34 4.05 -9.57 -7.91
CA LEU A 34 4.61 -9.07 -9.16
C LEU A 34 5.82 -8.17 -8.85
N PRO A 35 7.03 -8.47 -9.38
CA PRO A 35 8.19 -7.62 -9.18
C PRO A 35 7.95 -6.21 -9.68
N LYS A 36 8.46 -5.22 -8.96
CA LYS A 36 8.44 -3.84 -9.40
C LYS A 36 9.54 -3.62 -10.43
N LEU A 37 9.16 -3.10 -11.60
CA LEU A 37 10.14 -2.60 -12.56
C LEU A 37 10.81 -1.32 -12.02
N ALA A 38 12.12 -1.23 -12.19
CA ALA A 38 12.86 0.00 -11.92
C ALA A 38 12.25 1.17 -12.72
N PRO A 39 12.29 2.41 -12.18
CA PRO A 39 11.89 3.58 -12.93
C PRO A 39 12.64 3.66 -14.28
N PHE A 40 11.93 3.98 -15.35
CA PHE A 40 12.49 4.05 -16.71
C PHE A 40 13.18 5.39 -17.02
N GLY A 41 13.16 6.35 -16.08
CA GLY A 41 13.71 7.69 -16.26
C GLY A 41 13.59 8.55 -14.99
N THR A 42 14.01 9.81 -15.13
CA THR A 42 13.92 10.84 -14.09
C THR A 42 13.18 12.06 -14.67
N PRO A 43 12.39 12.82 -13.87
CA PRO A 43 12.03 12.51 -12.48
C PRO A 43 11.12 11.29 -12.38
N TYR A 44 11.08 10.63 -11.22
CA TYR A 44 10.17 9.51 -10.98
C TYR A 44 9.34 9.65 -9.71
N LEU A 45 8.19 8.97 -9.73
CA LEU A 45 7.34 8.70 -8.58
C LEU A 45 6.87 7.25 -8.65
N THR A 46 7.04 6.52 -7.57
CA THR A 46 6.63 5.11 -7.52
C THR A 46 6.14 4.70 -6.14
N VAL A 47 5.21 3.74 -6.10
CA VAL A 47 4.85 3.01 -4.89
C VAL A 47 5.39 1.60 -5.01
N VAL A 48 5.95 1.07 -3.92
CA VAL A 48 6.49 -0.29 -3.86
C VAL A 48 6.12 -0.98 -2.55
N PHE A 49 6.02 -2.31 -2.59
CA PHE A 49 5.97 -3.18 -1.42
C PHE A 49 7.36 -3.81 -1.24
N PRO A 50 8.20 -3.28 -0.33
CA PRO A 50 9.55 -3.79 -0.12
C PRO A 50 9.54 -5.04 0.77
N HIS A 51 10.19 -6.11 0.32
CA HIS A 51 10.36 -7.35 1.07
C HIS A 51 11.83 -7.77 1.12
N PRO A 52 12.68 -7.10 1.91
CA PRO A 52 14.09 -7.46 2.04
C PRO A 52 14.30 -8.82 2.74
N ASP A 53 13.27 -9.34 3.41
CA ASP A 53 13.26 -10.56 4.20
C ASP A 53 12.89 -11.83 3.41
N TRP A 54 12.54 -11.72 2.13
CA TRP A 54 12.18 -12.86 1.27
C TRP A 54 13.38 -13.64 0.70
N GLY A 55 14.55 -13.55 1.33
CA GLY A 55 15.74 -14.31 0.98
C GLY A 55 16.17 -14.08 -0.47
N LEU A 56 16.28 -15.15 -1.28
CA LEU A 56 16.64 -15.05 -2.70
C LEU A 56 15.60 -14.31 -3.56
N LYS A 57 14.41 -14.07 -3.01
CA LYS A 57 13.33 -13.29 -3.61
C LYS A 57 13.21 -11.91 -2.96
N ALA A 58 14.23 -11.47 -2.23
CA ALA A 58 14.24 -10.11 -1.68
C ALA A 58 14.17 -9.07 -2.81
N GLY A 59 13.33 -8.05 -2.64
CA GLY A 59 13.17 -7.00 -3.64
C GLY A 59 11.96 -6.11 -3.41
N ASP A 60 11.70 -5.27 -4.41
CA ASP A 60 10.54 -4.41 -4.45
C ASP A 60 9.45 -5.02 -5.34
N TYR A 61 8.21 -4.94 -4.88
CA TYR A 61 7.06 -5.52 -5.57
C TYR A 61 6.01 -4.46 -5.91
N ALA A 62 5.31 -4.68 -7.02
CA ALA A 62 4.13 -3.94 -7.43
C ALA A 62 2.84 -4.51 -6.80
N SER A 63 2.90 -5.76 -6.32
CA SER A 63 1.82 -6.36 -5.54
C SER A 63 2.30 -7.13 -4.33
N ASP A 64 1.43 -7.20 -3.32
CA ASP A 64 1.64 -7.97 -2.09
C ASP A 64 0.30 -8.58 -1.66
N TYR A 65 0.18 -9.88 -1.80
CA TYR A 65 -1.01 -10.62 -1.38
C TYR A 65 -0.70 -11.57 -0.24
N ARG A 66 -1.61 -11.62 0.73
CA ARG A 66 -1.50 -12.48 1.91
C ARG A 66 -2.51 -13.61 1.85
N PRO A 67 -2.24 -14.76 2.49
CA PRO A 67 -3.21 -15.84 2.56
C PRO A 67 -4.48 -15.33 3.25
N ASN A 68 -5.62 -15.56 2.61
CA ASN A 68 -6.92 -15.30 3.19
C ASN A 68 -7.52 -16.52 3.90
N ARG A 69 -6.77 -17.64 3.94
CA ARG A 69 -7.22 -18.96 4.38
C ARG A 69 -8.10 -18.82 5.61
N GLU A 70 -9.40 -19.01 5.41
CA GLU A 70 -10.38 -19.01 6.48
C GLU A 70 -9.88 -19.94 7.58
N THR A 71 -9.68 -19.42 8.78
CA THR A 71 -9.66 -20.25 9.98
C THR A 71 -11.09 -20.75 10.21
N ARG A 72 -11.53 -21.76 9.44
CA ARG A 72 -12.83 -22.47 9.53
C ARG A 72 -14.02 -21.54 9.86
N GLY A 73 -14.67 -20.96 8.85
CA GLY A 73 -15.91 -20.19 9.03
C GLY A 73 -15.73 -18.83 9.73
N ARG A 74 -14.51 -18.29 9.70
CA ARG A 74 -14.18 -16.95 10.21
C ARG A 74 -13.81 -16.08 9.00
N GLY A 75 -14.37 -14.87 8.92
CA GLY A 75 -14.08 -13.95 7.82
C GLY A 75 -12.60 -13.56 7.71
N LEU A 76 -12.29 -12.66 6.77
CA LEU A 76 -10.91 -12.31 6.42
C LEU A 76 -10.07 -11.93 7.66
N PRO A 77 -8.87 -12.51 7.86
CA PRO A 77 -8.04 -12.22 9.02
C PRO A 77 -7.46 -10.81 8.97
N ALA A 78 -7.13 -10.26 10.14
CA ALA A 78 -6.39 -9.01 10.22
C ALA A 78 -5.02 -9.13 9.54
N ALA A 79 -4.59 -8.07 8.87
CA ALA A 79 -3.33 -8.02 8.15
C ALA A 79 -2.85 -6.58 7.98
N ASN A 80 -1.56 -6.41 7.77
CA ASN A 80 -0.93 -5.10 7.55
C ASN A 80 -0.22 -5.11 6.20
N TRP A 81 0.10 -4.01 5.57
CA TRP A 81 0.96 -4.01 4.37
C TRP A 81 1.87 -2.82 4.46
N ARG A 82 3.18 -3.08 4.57
CA ARG A 82 4.18 -2.02 4.52
C ARG A 82 4.42 -1.67 3.06
N PHE A 83 4.44 -0.38 2.75
CA PHE A 83 4.75 0.11 1.42
C PHE A 83 5.51 1.43 1.52
N GLU A 84 6.15 1.80 0.43
CA GLU A 84 6.91 3.04 0.33
C GLU A 84 6.44 3.85 -0.87
N ILE A 85 6.39 5.16 -0.69
CA ILE A 85 6.40 6.12 -1.79
C ILE A 85 7.85 6.53 -2.01
N ARG A 86 8.35 6.38 -3.24
CA ARG A 86 9.71 6.77 -3.61
C ARG A 86 9.71 7.76 -4.76
N THR A 87 10.61 8.72 -4.70
CA THR A 87 10.88 9.73 -5.73
C THR A 87 12.36 10.08 -5.75
N ASP A 88 12.89 10.53 -6.88
CA ASP A 88 14.23 11.12 -6.97
C ASP A 88 14.26 12.62 -6.61
N THR A 89 13.11 13.25 -6.39
CA THR A 89 13.04 14.67 -6.05
C THR A 89 12.33 14.91 -4.72
N ALA A 90 13.10 15.23 -3.68
CA ALA A 90 12.56 15.68 -2.40
C ALA A 90 11.92 17.09 -2.50
N GLY A 91 11.12 17.46 -1.50
CA GLY A 91 10.43 18.75 -1.39
C GLY A 91 9.07 18.82 -2.11
N ARG A 92 8.64 17.75 -2.78
CA ARG A 92 7.35 17.70 -3.48
C ARG A 92 6.21 17.23 -2.59
N VAL A 93 4.98 17.60 -2.96
CA VAL A 93 3.77 17.08 -2.33
C VAL A 93 3.16 16.02 -3.25
N VAL A 94 3.06 14.80 -2.73
CA VAL A 94 2.40 13.67 -3.38
C VAL A 94 1.01 13.52 -2.78
N GLN A 95 -0.01 13.35 -3.62
CA GLN A 95 -1.33 12.92 -3.18
C GLN A 95 -1.37 11.39 -3.16
N LEU A 96 -1.49 10.82 -1.96
CA LEU A 96 -1.70 9.39 -1.78
C LEU A 96 -3.20 9.09 -1.73
N ARG A 97 -3.66 8.26 -2.65
CA ARG A 97 -5.06 7.85 -2.84
C ARG A 97 -5.15 6.33 -2.86
N TRP A 98 -6.38 5.82 -2.75
CA TRP A 98 -6.65 4.40 -2.78
C TRP A 98 -8.01 4.08 -3.39
N GLU A 99 -8.13 2.85 -3.88
CA GLU A 99 -9.39 2.27 -4.35
C GLU A 99 -9.56 0.88 -3.74
N GLY A 100 -10.81 0.52 -3.40
CA GLY A 100 -11.12 -0.83 -2.95
C GLY A 100 -12.53 -0.99 -2.39
N PRO A 101 -12.87 -2.21 -1.95
CA PRO A 101 -14.17 -2.53 -1.40
C PRO A 101 -14.48 -1.71 -0.14
N LYS A 102 -15.70 -1.17 -0.05
CA LYS A 102 -16.11 -0.28 1.05
C LYS A 102 -15.94 -0.92 2.43
N ASP A 103 -16.28 -2.18 2.58
CA ASP A 103 -16.18 -2.94 3.83
C ASP A 103 -14.71 -3.10 4.29
N VAL A 104 -13.77 -3.25 3.35
CA VAL A 104 -12.33 -3.25 3.64
C VAL A 104 -11.86 -1.87 4.06
N LEU A 105 -12.27 -0.81 3.33
CA LEU A 105 -11.93 0.58 3.68
C LEU A 105 -12.45 0.96 5.07
N ASP A 106 -13.66 0.52 5.42
CA ASP A 106 -14.31 0.83 6.70
C ASP A 106 -13.55 0.25 7.91
N ARG A 107 -12.75 -0.79 7.65
CA ARG A 107 -11.96 -1.56 8.63
C ARG A 107 -10.46 -1.32 8.49
N SER A 108 -10.07 -0.28 7.74
CA SER A 108 -8.69 0.04 7.45
C SER A 108 -8.23 1.38 8.04
N GLU A 109 -6.95 1.42 8.39
CA GLU A 109 -6.22 2.63 8.79
C GLU A 109 -4.88 2.67 8.07
N LEU A 110 -4.44 3.85 7.68
CA LEU A 110 -3.11 4.08 7.15
C LEU A 110 -2.24 4.73 8.23
N LEU A 111 -1.07 4.18 8.48
CA LEU A 111 -0.03 4.76 9.32
C LEU A 111 1.09 5.31 8.44
N ASP A 112 1.42 6.59 8.59
CA ASP A 112 2.68 7.17 8.12
C ASP A 112 3.76 6.85 9.17
N GLU A 113 4.73 6.00 8.83
CA GLU A 113 5.72 5.50 9.78
C GLU A 113 6.76 6.57 10.14
N ASP A 114 7.00 7.51 9.23
CA ASP A 114 8.01 8.57 9.43
C ASP A 114 7.51 9.68 10.37
N THR A 115 6.20 9.92 10.43
CA THR A 115 5.60 10.94 11.33
C THR A 115 4.76 10.38 12.46
N GLY A 116 4.37 9.10 12.39
CA GLY A 116 3.43 8.49 13.31
C GLY A 116 1.96 8.89 13.08
N ALA A 117 1.67 9.69 12.05
CA ALA A 117 0.31 10.12 11.72
C ALA A 117 -0.56 8.94 11.27
N ARG A 118 -1.83 8.95 11.68
CA ARG A 118 -2.79 7.88 11.40
C ARG A 118 -4.02 8.44 10.69
N TYR A 119 -4.42 7.79 9.61
CA TYR A 119 -5.53 8.21 8.77
C TYR A 119 -6.57 7.10 8.69
N LYS A 120 -7.79 7.40 9.13
CA LYS A 120 -8.94 6.51 8.87
C LYS A 120 -9.23 6.55 7.38
N VAL A 121 -8.96 5.44 6.70
CA VAL A 121 -9.06 5.31 5.24
C VAL A 121 -10.48 5.66 4.73
N LYS A 122 -11.50 5.38 5.53
CA LYS A 122 -12.90 5.71 5.22
C LYS A 122 -13.30 7.17 5.40
N HIS A 123 -12.40 8.03 5.90
CA HIS A 123 -12.75 9.41 6.18
C HIS A 123 -13.12 10.12 4.85
N PRO A 124 -14.31 10.77 4.74
CA PRO A 124 -14.81 11.29 3.47
C PRO A 124 -13.81 12.17 2.71
N ARG A 125 -13.15 13.09 3.44
CA ARG A 125 -12.10 13.95 2.87
C ARG A 125 -10.97 13.17 2.21
N TYR A 126 -10.53 12.05 2.81
CA TYR A 126 -9.42 11.27 2.25
C TYR A 126 -9.87 10.37 1.09
N ILE A 127 -11.15 9.99 1.04
CA ILE A 127 -11.72 9.31 -0.13
C ILE A 127 -11.77 10.27 -1.33
N GLU A 128 -12.19 11.51 -1.09
CA GLU A 128 -12.32 12.53 -2.14
C GLU A 128 -10.97 13.07 -2.61
N ASP A 129 -10.11 13.47 -1.68
CA ASP A 129 -8.87 14.20 -1.99
C ASP A 129 -7.62 13.31 -1.97
N GLY A 130 -7.65 12.20 -1.24
CA GLY A 130 -6.45 11.52 -0.77
C GLY A 130 -5.83 12.21 0.44
N ILE A 131 -4.62 11.80 0.80
CA ILE A 131 -3.80 12.51 1.79
C ILE A 131 -2.61 13.20 1.11
N PRO A 132 -2.34 14.48 1.42
CA PRO A 132 -1.13 15.14 0.96
C PRO A 132 0.07 14.64 1.78
N VAL A 133 1.09 14.18 1.08
CA VAL A 133 2.34 13.67 1.64
C VAL A 133 3.47 14.57 1.18
N THR A 134 4.08 15.32 2.10
CA THR A 134 5.29 16.07 1.80
C THR A 134 6.50 15.14 1.81
N MET A 135 7.08 14.93 0.63
CA MET A 135 8.29 14.11 0.43
C MET A 135 9.53 14.88 0.91
N THR A 136 9.71 15.00 2.22
CA THR A 136 10.90 15.64 2.83
C THR A 136 12.19 14.88 2.54
N THR A 137 12.08 13.57 2.34
CA THR A 137 13.13 12.66 1.87
C THR A 137 12.68 11.96 0.57
N PRO A 138 13.62 11.35 -0.19
CA PRO A 138 13.30 10.56 -1.38
C PRO A 138 12.36 9.37 -1.13
N VAL A 139 12.28 8.88 0.10
CA VAL A 139 11.44 7.75 0.51
C VAL A 139 10.54 8.15 1.67
N ARG A 140 9.28 7.72 1.61
CA ARG A 140 8.28 7.82 2.67
C ARG A 140 7.66 6.45 2.94
N HIS A 141 7.60 6.03 4.20
CA HIS A 141 7.18 4.72 4.63
C HIS A 141 5.77 4.75 5.21
N PHE A 142 4.97 3.77 4.83
CA PHE A 142 3.61 3.61 5.32
C PHE A 142 3.33 2.16 5.67
N THR A 143 2.39 1.98 6.61
CA THR A 143 1.73 0.70 6.81
C THR A 143 0.22 0.87 6.67
N TRP A 144 -0.38 0.14 5.72
CA TRP A 144 -1.82 -0.09 5.69
C TRP A 144 -2.18 -1.14 6.73
N ARG A 145 -3.22 -0.91 7.54
CA ARG A 145 -3.66 -1.84 8.59
C ARG A 145 -5.12 -2.20 8.36
N TYR A 146 -5.40 -3.47 8.18
CA TYR A 146 -6.75 -4.04 8.08
C TYR A 146 -7.06 -4.84 9.35
N THR A 147 -8.22 -4.56 9.95
CA THR A 147 -8.60 -5.13 11.25
C THR A 147 -9.28 -6.49 11.18
N GLY A 148 -9.48 -7.05 9.97
CA GLY A 148 -10.20 -8.31 9.80
C GLY A 148 -11.72 -8.15 9.85
N ASP A 149 -12.48 -9.18 9.49
CA ASP A 149 -13.94 -9.16 9.59
C ASP A 149 -14.41 -9.54 11.02
N PRO A 150 -15.20 -8.68 11.69
CA PRO A 150 -15.69 -8.91 13.05
C PRO A 150 -16.95 -9.78 13.15
N SER A 151 -17.45 -10.42 12.09
CA SER A 151 -18.55 -11.41 12.11
C SER A 151 -18.24 -12.70 12.91
N VAL A 152 -17.37 -12.56 13.89
CA VAL A 152 -16.85 -13.56 14.80
C VAL A 152 -16.78 -12.91 16.20
N ARG A 153 -17.86 -13.02 16.97
CA ARG A 153 -17.81 -13.10 18.43
C ARG A 153 -18.51 -14.39 18.85
#